data_AF-A0A1X7TIX3-F1
#
_entry.id   AF-A0A1X7TIX3-F1
#
_cell.length_a   1.000
_cell.length_b   1.000
_cell.length_c   1.000
_cell.angle_alpha   90.00
_cell.angle_beta   90.00
_cell.angle_gamma   90.00
#
_symmetry.space_group_name_H-M   'P 1'
#
loop_
_entity.id
_entity.type
_entity.pdbx_description
1 polymer ?
#
loop_
_entity_poly.entity_id
_entity_poly.type
_entity_poly.pdbx_seq_one_letter_code
_entity_poly.pdbx_strand_id
1 'polypeptide(L)'
;MTTYTTYILVQFVPMIVCSIFFTGAMVFVGLFIIKPKATINRMFPFVKKEDDEVSIYNFKLQNGYVGALFVIMHANIFIVNMIFWSSILISRSTSYNPYGGPDCFYSGNHTLVTLTPEETLSLTEDVVCFSWSPNPMGALGNATGAFAFSWMIINVVTWIVLHLYKKAAETYGKCLKLCYYILLVSFQLCIYLTAVLVIVLATVYRQYFSLIGFLQILFFGFLLGGSGTTLWWLTDLP
;
A
#
# COMPACT_ATOMS: atom_id res chain seq x y z
N MET A 1 -15.43 26.79 16.55
CA MET A 1 -14.27 25.91 16.80
C MET A 1 -14.66 24.50 16.45
N THR A 2 -13.81 23.80 15.69
CA THR A 2 -14.05 22.41 15.30
C THR A 2 -13.67 21.51 16.48
N THR A 3 -14.45 20.47 16.79
CA THR A 3 -14.10 19.53 17.87
C THR A 3 -13.11 18.47 17.39
N TYR A 4 -12.34 17.88 18.32
CA TYR A 4 -11.46 16.74 18.04
C TYR A 4 -12.17 15.63 17.25
N THR A 5 -13.38 15.27 17.69
CA THR A 5 -14.21 14.24 17.04
C THR A 5 -14.53 14.58 15.59
N THR A 6 -14.80 15.85 15.29
CA THR A 6 -15.08 16.27 13.91
C THR A 6 -13.86 16.10 13.01
N TYR A 7 -12.65 16.44 13.49
CA TYR A 7 -11.42 16.21 12.74
C TYR A 7 -11.19 14.71 12.47
N ILE A 8 -11.36 13.86 13.48
CA ILE A 8 -11.24 12.41 13.30
C ILE A 8 -12.27 11.88 12.29
N LEU A 9 -13.53 12.28 12.39
CA LEU A 9 -14.58 11.82 11.46
C LEU A 9 -14.28 12.24 10.03
N VAL A 10 -13.94 13.51 9.80
CA VAL A 10 -13.64 14.01 8.45
C VAL A 10 -12.36 13.37 7.87
N GLN A 11 -11.46 12.89 8.72
CA GLN A 11 -10.26 12.19 8.27
C GLN A 11 -10.53 10.72 7.93
N PHE A 12 -11.20 9.99 8.82
CA PHE A 12 -11.36 8.53 8.70
C PHE A 12 -12.56 8.10 7.85
N VAL A 13 -13.66 8.87 7.87
CA VAL A 13 -14.87 8.50 7.12
C VAL A 13 -14.63 8.52 5.61
N PRO A 14 -14.09 9.60 5.00
CA PRO A 14 -13.76 9.58 3.57
C PRO A 14 -12.71 8.52 3.25
N MET A 15 -11.72 8.33 4.13
CA MET A 15 -10.69 7.30 3.96
C MET A 15 -11.27 5.90 3.78
N ILE A 16 -12.27 5.52 4.58
CA ILE A 16 -12.87 4.19 4.49
C ILE A 16 -13.97 4.16 3.42
N VAL A 17 -14.93 5.08 3.49
CA VAL A 17 -16.14 5.04 2.65
C VAL A 17 -15.81 5.26 1.18
N CYS A 18 -15.01 6.27 0.86
CA CYS A 18 -14.65 6.55 -0.53
C CYS A 18 -13.75 5.44 -1.09
N SER A 19 -12.83 4.88 -0.29
CA SER A 19 -12.00 3.75 -0.72
C SER A 19 -12.81 2.48 -0.98
N ILE A 20 -13.79 2.16 -0.13
CA ILE A 20 -14.71 1.02 -0.35
C ILE A 20 -15.54 1.27 -1.61
N PHE A 21 -16.09 2.47 -1.78
CA PHE A 21 -16.93 2.78 -2.94
C PHE A 21 -16.15 2.66 -4.25
N PHE A 22 -14.97 3.29 -4.35
CA PHE A 22 -14.14 3.23 -5.55
C PHE A 22 -13.65 1.82 -5.85
N THR A 23 -13.06 1.13 -4.86
CA THR A 23 -12.56 -0.24 -5.08
C THR A 23 -13.72 -1.20 -5.36
N GLY A 24 -14.85 -1.07 -4.66
CA GLY A 24 -16.03 -1.89 -4.88
C GLY A 24 -16.61 -1.73 -6.29
N ALA A 25 -16.68 -0.50 -6.81
CA ALA A 25 -17.07 -0.25 -8.18
C ALA A 25 -16.10 -0.90 -9.19
N MET A 26 -14.79 -0.81 -8.95
CA MET A 26 -13.79 -1.47 -9.80
C MET A 26 -13.89 -3.00 -9.76
N VAL A 27 -14.08 -3.58 -8.58
CA VAL A 27 -14.30 -5.03 -8.41
C VAL A 27 -15.56 -5.46 -9.17
N PHE A 28 -16.65 -4.71 -9.04
CA PHE A 28 -17.90 -5.01 -9.73
C PHE A 28 -17.72 -4.99 -11.26
N VAL A 29 -17.11 -3.95 -11.80
CA VAL A 29 -16.83 -3.85 -13.25
C VAL A 29 -15.86 -4.96 -13.70
N GLY A 30 -14.84 -5.25 -12.91
CA GLY A 30 -13.84 -6.27 -13.20
C GLY A 30 -14.42 -7.70 -13.20
N LEU A 31 -15.32 -8.00 -12.27
CA LEU A 31 -15.97 -9.32 -12.17
C LEU A 31 -17.07 -9.51 -13.22
N PHE A 32 -17.98 -8.54 -13.34
CA PHE A 32 -19.24 -8.74 -14.08
C PHE A 32 -19.21 -8.21 -15.51
N ILE A 33 -18.44 -7.16 -15.81
CA ILE A 33 -18.44 -6.54 -17.14
C ILE A 33 -17.24 -7.00 -17.97
N ILE A 34 -16.03 -6.84 -17.44
CA ILE A 34 -14.79 -7.10 -18.18
C ILE A 34 -14.35 -8.57 -18.05
N LYS A 35 -14.64 -9.21 -16.91
CA LYS A 35 -14.12 -10.50 -16.45
C LYS A 35 -12.63 -10.45 -16.01
N PRO A 36 -12.23 -11.19 -14.96
CA PRO A 36 -10.90 -11.10 -14.35
C PRO A 36 -9.71 -11.27 -15.30
N LYS A 37 -9.82 -12.22 -16.26
CA LYS A 37 -8.77 -12.50 -17.25
C LYS A 37 -8.47 -11.28 -18.13
N ALA A 38 -9.52 -10.63 -18.65
CA ALA A 38 -9.38 -9.46 -19.50
C ALA A 38 -8.94 -8.22 -18.71
N THR A 39 -9.30 -8.13 -17.42
CA THR A 39 -8.81 -7.07 -16.52
C THR A 39 -7.31 -7.16 -16.32
N ILE A 40 -6.79 -8.34 -15.99
CA ILE A 40 -5.35 -8.56 -15.79
C ILE A 40 -4.57 -8.32 -17.07
N ASN A 41 -5.08 -8.80 -18.22
CA ASN A 41 -4.45 -8.59 -19.53
C ASN A 41 -4.30 -7.10 -19.91
N ARG A 42 -5.16 -6.21 -19.41
CA ARG A 42 -5.08 -4.77 -19.71
C ARG A 42 -4.18 -4.01 -18.75
N MET A 43 -3.96 -4.51 -17.54
CA MET A 43 -3.19 -3.80 -16.51
C MET A 43 -1.71 -4.20 -16.47
N PHE A 44 -1.35 -5.35 -17.03
CA PHE A 44 0.04 -5.73 -17.23
C PHE A 44 0.48 -5.44 -18.68
N PRO A 45 1.44 -4.52 -18.90
CA PRO A 45 1.83 -4.06 -20.24
C PRO A 45 2.62 -5.10 -21.06
N PHE A 46 2.99 -6.24 -20.47
CA PHE A 46 3.83 -7.26 -21.10
C PHE A 46 3.08 -8.54 -21.52
N VAL A 47 1.75 -8.47 -21.64
CA VAL A 47 0.92 -9.58 -22.09
C VAL A 47 0.90 -9.63 -23.62
N LYS A 48 1.42 -10.71 -24.21
CA LYS A 48 1.15 -11.02 -25.62
C LYS A 48 -0.27 -11.55 -25.73
N LYS A 49 -1.10 -10.91 -26.55
CA LYS A 49 -2.39 -11.45 -26.98
C LYS A 49 -2.13 -12.55 -28.02
N GLU A 50 -2.04 -13.78 -27.57
CA GLU A 50 -2.35 -14.95 -28.40
C GLU A 50 -3.50 -15.69 -27.71
N ASP A 51 -4.61 -15.78 -28.44
CA ASP A 51 -5.83 -16.58 -28.22
C ASP A 51 -6.19 -17.00 -26.77
N ASP A 52 -7.18 -16.31 -26.17
CA ASP A 52 -7.92 -16.65 -24.93
C ASP A 52 -7.13 -16.99 -23.65
N GLU A 53 -5.79 -16.94 -23.72
CA GLU A 53 -4.88 -17.26 -22.63
C GLU A 53 -4.24 -15.99 -22.04
N VAL A 54 -4.17 -15.92 -20.71
CA VAL A 54 -3.49 -14.84 -20.00
C VAL A 54 -2.03 -15.25 -19.88
N SER A 55 -1.14 -14.58 -20.62
CA SER A 55 0.30 -14.82 -20.56
C SER A 55 1.04 -13.62 -19.98
N ILE A 56 1.81 -13.81 -18.91
CA ILE A 56 2.73 -12.79 -18.39
C ILE A 56 4.14 -13.24 -18.74
N TYR A 57 4.89 -12.44 -19.51
CA TYR A 57 6.24 -12.78 -19.98
C TYR A 57 6.34 -14.14 -20.71
N ASN A 58 5.29 -14.50 -21.48
CA ASN A 58 5.12 -15.79 -22.17
C ASN A 58 4.88 -17.02 -21.24
N PHE A 59 4.64 -16.84 -19.94
CA PHE A 59 4.20 -17.92 -19.06
C PHE A 59 2.67 -18.00 -19.05
N LYS A 60 2.12 -19.21 -19.20
CA LYS A 60 0.67 -19.42 -19.12
C LYS A 60 0.23 -19.40 -17.65
N LEU A 61 -0.72 -18.55 -17.31
CA LEU A 61 -1.22 -18.44 -15.95
C LEU A 61 -2.42 -19.35 -15.71
N GLN A 62 -2.38 -20.14 -14.63
CA GLN A 62 -3.55 -20.91 -14.22
C GLN A 62 -4.67 -19.98 -13.71
N ASN A 63 -5.92 -20.42 -13.85
CA ASN A 63 -7.09 -19.64 -13.40
C ASN A 63 -7.02 -19.23 -11.92
N GLY A 64 -6.42 -20.07 -11.06
CA GLY A 64 -6.21 -19.75 -9.64
C GLY A 64 -5.26 -18.57 -9.42
N TYR A 65 -4.19 -18.49 -10.22
CA TYR A 65 -3.24 -17.37 -10.14
C TYR A 65 -3.84 -16.07 -10.68
N VAL A 66 -4.62 -16.15 -11.75
CA VAL A 66 -5.42 -15.01 -12.26
C VAL A 66 -6.34 -14.49 -11.15
N GLY A 67 -7.04 -15.36 -10.43
CA GLY A 67 -7.87 -14.96 -9.28
C GLY A 67 -7.06 -14.28 -8.16
N ALA A 68 -5.90 -14.83 -7.80
CA ALA A 68 -5.04 -14.25 -6.78
C ALA A 68 -4.49 -12.87 -7.17
N LEU A 69 -4.01 -12.70 -8.41
CA LEU A 69 -3.56 -11.42 -8.94
C LEU A 69 -4.69 -10.38 -8.96
N PHE A 70 -5.92 -10.80 -9.29
CA PHE A 70 -7.09 -9.93 -9.26
C PHE A 70 -7.34 -9.39 -7.85
N VAL A 71 -7.29 -10.25 -6.83
CA VAL A 71 -7.48 -9.85 -5.43
C VAL A 71 -6.35 -8.93 -4.95
N ILE A 72 -5.08 -9.29 -5.20
CA ILE A 72 -3.91 -8.49 -4.78
C ILE A 72 -3.98 -7.10 -5.40
N MET A 73 -4.33 -7.00 -6.68
CA MET A 73 -4.42 -5.72 -7.39
C MET A 73 -5.51 -4.82 -6.82
N HIS A 74 -6.70 -5.35 -6.52
CA HIS A 74 -7.77 -4.56 -5.91
C HIS A 74 -7.45 -4.18 -4.46
N ALA A 75 -6.74 -5.03 -3.72
CA ALA A 75 -6.22 -4.69 -2.40
C ALA A 75 -5.21 -3.53 -2.49
N ASN A 76 -4.29 -3.54 -3.46
CA ASN A 76 -3.36 -2.43 -3.68
C ASN A 76 -4.09 -1.12 -4.03
N ILE A 77 -5.09 -1.17 -4.91
CA ILE A 77 -5.91 0.00 -5.26
C ILE A 77 -6.63 0.55 -4.03
N PHE A 78 -7.20 -0.33 -3.20
CA PHE A 78 -7.84 0.06 -1.94
C PHE A 78 -6.87 0.77 -1.00
N ILE A 79 -5.66 0.24 -0.83
CA ILE A 79 -4.62 0.84 0.02
C ILE A 79 -4.20 2.21 -0.53
N VAL A 80 -3.98 2.33 -1.84
CA VAL A 80 -3.63 3.60 -2.49
C VAL A 80 -4.72 4.65 -2.30
N ASN A 81 -5.99 4.25 -2.42
CA ASN A 81 -7.12 5.14 -2.13
C ASN A 81 -7.13 5.59 -0.66
N MET A 82 -6.83 4.70 0.30
CA MET A 82 -6.71 5.09 1.71
C MET A 82 -5.60 6.11 1.94
N ILE A 83 -4.44 5.95 1.28
CA ILE A 83 -3.34 6.93 1.34
C ILE A 83 -3.80 8.30 0.81
N PHE A 84 -4.50 8.31 -0.33
CA PHE A 84 -5.05 9.54 -0.91
C PHE A 84 -6.04 10.23 0.04
N TRP A 85 -7.09 9.52 0.46
CA TRP A 85 -8.17 10.10 1.26
C TRP A 85 -7.72 10.48 2.68
N SER A 86 -6.71 9.80 3.25
CA SER A 86 -6.16 10.15 4.57
C SER A 86 -5.38 11.47 4.60
N SER A 87 -4.94 11.98 3.44
CA SER A 87 -4.06 13.15 3.34
C SER A 87 -4.67 14.35 2.59
N ILE A 88 -5.91 14.22 2.10
CA ILE A 88 -6.52 15.24 1.23
C ILE A 88 -7.05 16.47 1.98
N LEU A 89 -7.65 16.31 3.17
CA LEU A 89 -8.39 17.41 3.85
C LEU A 89 -7.68 17.98 5.09
N ILE A 90 -6.96 17.13 5.82
CA ILE A 90 -6.47 17.44 7.17
C ILE A 90 -4.96 17.22 7.23
N SER A 91 -4.25 18.23 7.74
CA SER A 91 -2.86 18.09 8.17
C SER A 91 -2.81 17.91 9.69
N ARG A 92 -1.92 17.03 10.16
CA ARG A 92 -1.75 16.73 11.58
C ARG A 92 -0.31 17.00 12.01
N SER A 93 -0.15 17.75 13.09
CA SER A 93 1.14 18.01 13.74
C SER A 93 1.10 17.54 15.20
N THR A 94 2.27 17.26 15.76
CA THR A 94 2.47 17.04 17.20
C THR A 94 3.09 18.26 17.89
N SER A 95 3.43 19.32 17.14
CA SER A 95 3.96 20.56 17.68
C SER A 95 2.86 21.61 17.87
N TYR A 96 2.76 22.16 19.08
CA TYR A 96 1.91 23.32 19.38
C TYR A 96 2.61 24.61 18.94
N ASN A 97 1.87 25.51 18.27
CA ASN A 97 2.33 26.85 17.96
C ASN A 97 1.38 27.88 18.60
N PRO A 98 1.82 28.66 19.61
CA PRO A 98 0.98 29.61 20.32
C PRO A 98 0.73 30.92 19.56
N TYR A 99 1.46 31.21 18.48
CA TYR A 99 1.37 32.48 17.73
C TYR A 99 0.33 32.46 16.59
N GLY A 100 -0.60 31.50 16.64
CA GLY A 100 -1.57 31.22 15.56
C GLY A 100 -1.16 29.97 14.78
N GLY A 101 -2.12 29.06 14.57
CA GLY A 101 -1.80 27.74 14.05
C GLY A 101 -2.97 26.75 14.07
N PRO A 102 -2.71 25.46 13.78
CA PRO A 102 -3.69 24.38 13.85
C PRO A 102 -4.42 24.30 15.20
N ASP A 103 -5.66 23.82 15.21
CA ASP A 103 -6.43 23.52 16.42
C ASP A 103 -5.76 22.36 17.16
N CYS A 104 -5.21 22.61 18.35
CA CYS A 104 -4.48 21.61 19.13
C CYS A 104 -5.30 21.11 20.32
N PHE A 105 -5.21 19.81 20.57
CA PHE A 105 -5.92 19.12 21.64
C PHE A 105 -4.93 18.30 22.47
N TYR A 106 -5.14 18.21 23.77
CA TYR A 106 -4.38 17.30 24.61
C TYR A 106 -4.69 15.84 24.24
N SER A 107 -3.65 15.02 24.14
CA SER A 107 -3.78 13.60 23.75
C SER A 107 -4.61 12.79 24.75
N GLY A 108 -4.56 13.14 26.04
CA GLY A 108 -5.22 12.38 27.11
C GLY A 108 -6.71 12.65 27.29
N ASN A 109 -7.15 13.90 27.20
CA ASN A 109 -8.54 14.31 27.50
C ASN A 109 -9.27 14.93 26.29
N HIS A 110 -8.58 15.12 25.17
CA HIS A 110 -9.09 15.74 23.94
C HIS A 110 -9.68 17.15 24.12
N THR A 111 -9.34 17.86 25.20
CA THR A 111 -9.72 19.26 25.37
C THR A 111 -8.80 20.14 24.55
N LEU A 112 -9.31 21.29 24.14
CA LEU A 112 -8.54 22.24 23.34
C LEU A 112 -7.42 22.85 24.19
N VAL A 113 -6.22 22.93 23.60
CA VAL A 113 -5.04 23.56 24.20
C VAL A 113 -5.15 25.07 23.99
N THR A 114 -5.43 25.80 25.05
CA THR A 114 -5.41 27.26 25.09
C THR A 114 -4.33 27.70 26.07
N LEU A 115 -3.07 27.67 25.62
CA LEU A 115 -1.92 28.07 26.43
C LEU A 115 -1.34 29.37 25.91
N THR A 116 -0.83 30.18 26.83
CA THR A 116 -0.03 31.34 26.47
C THR A 116 1.36 30.91 25.97
N PRO A 117 2.09 31.76 25.24
CA PRO A 117 3.44 31.43 24.77
C PRO A 117 4.42 31.05 25.88
N GLU A 118 4.25 31.61 27.08
CA GLU A 118 5.09 31.31 28.26
C GLU A 118 4.78 29.91 28.83
N GLU A 119 3.51 29.52 28.87
CA GLU A 119 3.08 28.19 29.32
C GLU A 119 3.36 27.08 28.29
N THR A 120 3.59 27.48 27.03
CA THR A 120 3.96 26.53 25.96
C THR A 120 5.36 25.95 26.19
N LEU A 121 6.28 26.73 26.78
CA LEU A 121 7.65 26.29 27.07
C LEU A 121 7.71 25.24 28.19
N SER A 122 6.68 25.18 29.04
CA SER A 122 6.54 24.22 30.15
C SER A 122 5.56 23.08 29.84
N LEU A 123 5.08 22.98 28.60
CA LEU A 123 4.13 21.95 28.21
C LEU A 123 4.80 20.57 28.22
N THR A 124 4.40 19.76 29.20
CA THR A 124 4.90 18.38 29.38
C THR A 124 3.95 17.33 28.81
N GLU A 125 2.72 17.72 28.50
CA GLU A 125 1.70 16.82 27.95
C GLU A 125 1.74 16.76 26.42
N ASP A 126 1.57 15.55 25.88
CA ASP A 126 1.49 15.33 24.44
C ASP A 126 0.25 16.00 23.85
N VAL A 127 0.46 16.74 22.77
CA VAL A 127 -0.59 17.46 22.04
C VAL A 127 -0.73 16.98 20.61
N VAL A 128 -1.96 17.06 20.11
CA VAL A 128 -2.31 16.70 18.75
C VAL A 128 -2.98 17.89 18.10
N CYS A 129 -2.36 18.37 17.04
CA CYS A 129 -2.79 19.54 16.29
C CYS A 129 -3.38 19.15 14.94
N PHE A 130 -4.52 19.73 14.59
CA PHE A 130 -5.19 19.55 13.32
C PHE A 130 -5.36 20.88 12.60
N SER A 131 -5.09 20.92 11.30
CA SER A 131 -5.48 22.03 10.44
C SER A 131 -6.24 21.53 9.24
N TRP A 132 -7.25 22.32 8.85
CA TRP A 132 -7.85 22.26 7.53
C TRP A 132 -6.82 22.73 6.52
N SER A 133 -6.26 21.77 5.78
CA SER A 133 -5.25 22.04 4.76
C SER A 133 -5.56 21.14 3.57
N PRO A 134 -6.54 21.55 2.73
CA PRO A 134 -6.86 20.78 1.55
C PRO A 134 -5.64 20.75 0.62
N ASN A 135 -4.99 19.61 0.52
CA ASN A 135 -3.80 19.41 -0.30
C ASN A 135 -3.99 18.24 -1.27
N PRO A 136 -4.91 18.38 -2.25
CA PRO A 136 -5.21 17.31 -3.19
C PRO A 136 -3.98 16.91 -4.03
N MET A 137 -3.09 17.87 -4.33
CA MET A 137 -1.88 17.59 -5.10
C MET A 137 -0.86 16.78 -4.32
N GLY A 138 -0.64 17.09 -3.03
CA GLY A 138 0.23 16.30 -2.16
C GLY A 138 -0.34 14.90 -1.92
N ALA A 139 -1.64 14.80 -1.67
CA ALA A 139 -2.32 13.52 -1.52
C ALA A 139 -2.23 12.66 -2.80
N LEU A 140 -2.47 13.26 -3.96
CA LEU A 140 -2.34 12.60 -5.25
C LEU A 140 -0.90 12.16 -5.52
N GLY A 141 0.09 13.01 -5.21
CA GLY A 141 1.51 12.69 -5.34
C GLY A 141 1.91 11.47 -4.50
N ASN A 142 1.50 11.44 -3.23
CA ASN A 142 1.77 10.31 -2.33
C ASN A 142 1.10 9.01 -2.81
N ALA A 143 -0.17 9.08 -3.20
CA ALA A 143 -0.92 7.92 -3.69
C ALA A 143 -0.34 7.38 -5.02
N THR A 144 -0.06 8.27 -5.97
CA THR A 144 0.52 7.92 -7.27
C THR A 144 1.94 7.37 -7.10
N GLY A 145 2.73 7.96 -6.21
CA GLY A 145 4.07 7.45 -5.87
C GLY A 145 4.02 6.04 -5.29
N ALA A 146 3.12 5.79 -4.33
CA ALA A 146 2.91 4.46 -3.76
C ALA A 146 2.45 3.44 -4.81
N PHE A 147 1.53 3.82 -5.70
CA PHE A 147 1.06 2.98 -6.78
C PHE A 147 2.15 2.66 -7.81
N ALA A 148 2.89 3.66 -8.27
CA ALA A 148 3.97 3.48 -9.24
C ALA A 148 5.08 2.58 -8.68
N PHE A 149 5.43 2.78 -7.41
CA PHE A 149 6.42 1.95 -6.72
C PHE A 149 5.95 0.50 -6.54
N SER A 150 4.70 0.31 -6.10
CA SER A 150 4.03 -1.01 -6.04
C SER A 150 4.13 -1.72 -7.38
N TRP A 151 3.72 -1.05 -8.45
CA TRP A 151 3.64 -1.62 -9.78
C TRP A 151 5.01 -1.98 -10.33
N MET A 152 6.01 -1.12 -10.14
CA MET A 152 7.40 -1.41 -10.52
C MET A 152 7.91 -2.68 -9.82
N ILE A 153 7.66 -2.83 -8.51
CA ILE A 153 8.06 -4.01 -7.74
C ILE A 153 7.37 -5.26 -8.27
N ILE A 154 6.05 -5.23 -8.49
CA ILE A 154 5.31 -6.37 -9.03
C ILE A 154 5.97 -6.85 -10.32
N ASN A 155 6.23 -5.94 -11.27
CA ASN A 155 6.78 -6.31 -12.58
C ASN A 155 8.19 -6.91 -12.45
N VAL A 156 9.10 -6.24 -11.73
CA VAL A 156 10.50 -6.69 -11.60
C VAL A 156 10.59 -8.01 -10.83
N VAL A 157 9.88 -8.12 -9.69
CA VAL A 157 9.88 -9.33 -8.87
C VAL A 157 9.28 -10.50 -9.62
N THR A 158 8.11 -10.31 -10.23
CA THR A 158 7.44 -11.37 -11.01
C THR A 158 8.34 -11.85 -12.15
N TRP A 159 9.01 -10.93 -12.85
CA TRP A 159 9.94 -11.28 -13.92
C TRP A 159 11.11 -12.14 -13.42
N ILE A 160 11.77 -11.73 -12.33
CA ILE A 160 12.91 -12.47 -11.74
C ILE A 160 12.46 -13.87 -11.30
N VAL A 161 11.36 -13.96 -10.55
CA VAL A 161 10.86 -15.22 -9.97
C VAL A 161 10.49 -16.21 -11.07
N LEU A 162 9.77 -15.78 -12.11
CA LEU A 162 9.38 -16.65 -13.22
C LEU A 162 10.59 -17.15 -14.02
N HIS A 163 11.61 -16.30 -14.25
CA HIS A 163 12.83 -16.72 -14.94
C HIS A 163 13.66 -17.71 -14.11
N LEU A 164 13.72 -17.51 -12.79
CA LEU A 164 14.36 -18.47 -11.87
C LEU A 164 13.62 -19.81 -11.86
N TYR A 165 12.29 -19.77 -11.83
CA TYR A 165 11.46 -20.98 -11.89
C TYR A 165 11.69 -21.76 -13.19
N LYS A 166 11.71 -21.06 -14.34
CA LYS A 166 12.03 -21.65 -15.64
C LYS A 166 13.40 -22.32 -15.66
N LYS A 167 14.45 -21.63 -15.20
CA LYS A 167 15.80 -22.22 -15.10
C LYS A 167 15.82 -23.44 -14.19
N ALA A 168 15.11 -23.41 -13.06
CA ALA A 168 15.03 -24.55 -12.14
C ALA A 168 14.35 -25.77 -12.79
N ALA A 169 13.38 -25.55 -13.67
CA ALA A 169 12.65 -26.60 -14.37
C ALA A 169 13.46 -27.22 -15.51
N GLU A 170 14.19 -26.41 -16.28
CA GLU A 170 15.03 -26.85 -17.42
C GLU A 170 16.35 -27.51 -16.99
N THR A 171 16.75 -27.35 -15.73
CA THR A 171 18.02 -27.87 -15.21
C THR A 171 18.01 -29.38 -15.01
N TYR A 172 18.91 -30.09 -15.70
CA TYR A 172 19.18 -31.51 -15.49
C TYR A 172 20.19 -31.73 -14.36
N GLY A 173 19.73 -32.26 -13.23
CA GLY A 173 20.57 -32.59 -12.07
C GLY A 173 19.91 -32.19 -10.74
N LYS A 174 19.74 -33.15 -9.82
CA LYS A 174 19.01 -32.95 -8.55
C LYS A 174 19.62 -31.83 -7.68
N CYS A 175 20.94 -31.75 -7.60
CA CYS A 175 21.64 -30.77 -6.77
C CYS A 175 21.49 -29.33 -7.31
N LEU A 176 21.71 -29.15 -8.61
CA LEU A 176 21.62 -27.83 -9.25
C LEU A 176 20.17 -27.32 -9.27
N LYS A 177 19.20 -28.22 -9.50
CA LYS A 177 17.77 -27.93 -9.39
C LYS A 177 17.39 -27.46 -7.98
N LEU A 178 17.87 -28.15 -6.94
CA LEU A 178 17.64 -27.76 -5.55
C LEU A 178 18.21 -26.36 -5.25
N CYS A 179 19.41 -26.05 -5.76
CA CYS A 179 20.03 -24.73 -5.60
C CYS A 179 19.16 -23.60 -6.17
N TYR A 180 18.61 -23.78 -7.38
CA TYR A 180 17.70 -22.80 -7.97
C TYR A 180 16.40 -22.62 -7.17
N TYR A 181 15.83 -23.70 -6.64
CA TYR A 181 14.65 -23.60 -5.76
C TYR A 181 14.97 -22.87 -4.44
N ILE A 182 16.12 -23.14 -3.83
CA ILE A 182 16.56 -22.42 -2.63
C ILE A 182 16.73 -20.92 -2.93
N LEU A 183 17.34 -20.59 -4.07
CA LEU A 183 17.54 -19.20 -4.49
C LEU A 183 16.22 -18.48 -4.80
N LEU A 184 15.24 -19.19 -5.37
CA LEU A 184 13.91 -18.66 -5.61
C LEU A 184 13.18 -18.36 -4.29
N VAL A 185 13.17 -19.31 -3.36
CA VAL A 185 12.51 -19.14 -2.06
C VAL A 185 13.20 -18.06 -1.24
N SER A 186 14.54 -18.01 -1.24
CA SER A 186 15.29 -16.98 -0.51
C SER A 186 15.04 -15.59 -1.07
N PHE A 187 14.99 -15.42 -2.41
CA PHE A 187 14.65 -14.16 -3.04
C PHE A 187 13.25 -13.66 -2.64
N GLN A 188 12.26 -14.55 -2.68
CA GLN A 188 10.89 -14.23 -2.26
C GLN A 188 10.83 -13.85 -0.77
N LEU A 189 11.56 -14.56 0.08
CA LEU A 189 11.64 -14.30 1.52
C LEU A 189 12.31 -12.96 1.83
N CYS A 190 13.35 -12.57 1.09
CA CYS A 190 13.99 -11.25 1.22
C CYS A 190 13.00 -10.09 0.96
N ILE A 191 12.11 -10.23 -0.01
CA ILE A 191 11.09 -9.22 -0.32
C ILE A 191 10.09 -9.10 0.84
N TYR A 192 9.60 -10.23 1.36
CA TYR A 192 8.71 -10.21 2.51
C TYR A 192 9.38 -9.69 3.78
N LEU A 193 10.66 -10.01 4.01
CA LEU A 193 11.43 -9.45 5.11
C LEU A 193 11.53 -7.93 5.01
N THR A 194 11.67 -7.38 3.81
CA THR A 194 11.70 -5.92 3.61
C THR A 194 10.35 -5.29 3.97
N ALA A 195 9.24 -5.89 3.56
CA ALA A 195 7.90 -5.43 3.93
C ALA A 195 7.68 -5.48 5.46
N VAL A 196 8.07 -6.58 6.11
CA VAL A 196 7.99 -6.74 7.57
C VAL A 196 8.88 -5.72 8.27
N LEU A 197 10.11 -5.50 7.79
CA LEU A 197 11.05 -4.54 8.35
C LEU A 197 10.47 -3.12 8.33
N VAL A 198 9.84 -2.70 7.23
CA VAL A 198 9.17 -1.39 7.14
C VAL A 198 8.07 -1.26 8.20
N ILE A 199 7.25 -2.30 8.41
CA ILE A 199 6.18 -2.31 9.42
C ILE A 199 6.76 -2.26 10.84
N VAL A 200 7.80 -3.04 11.12
CA VAL A 200 8.47 -3.07 12.43
C VAL A 200 9.12 -1.72 12.72
N LEU A 201 9.84 -1.14 11.76
CA LEU A 201 10.43 0.19 11.93
C LEU A 201 9.35 1.26 12.17
N ALA A 202 8.24 1.21 11.42
CA ALA A 202 7.13 2.14 11.63
C ALA A 202 6.53 2.05 13.04
N THR A 203 6.41 0.84 13.58
CA THR A 203 5.86 0.59 14.92
C THR A 203 6.82 0.98 16.03
N VAL A 204 8.11 0.64 15.90
CA VAL A 204 9.16 1.02 16.87
C VAL A 204 9.33 2.53 16.94
N TYR A 205 9.36 3.22 15.79
CA TYR A 205 9.52 4.67 15.71
C TYR A 205 8.20 5.44 15.72
N ARG A 206 7.10 4.81 16.19
CA ARG A 206 5.75 5.40 16.20
C ARG A 206 5.70 6.80 16.81
N GLN A 207 6.48 7.04 17.86
CA GLN A 207 6.54 8.31 18.59
C GLN A 207 7.03 9.50 17.73
N TYR A 208 7.79 9.24 16.66
CA TYR A 208 8.32 10.28 15.78
C TYR A 208 7.40 10.61 14.60
N PHE A 209 6.38 9.79 14.35
CA PHE A 209 5.47 9.97 13.23
C PHE A 209 4.13 10.55 13.67
N SER A 210 3.53 11.39 12.82
CA SER A 210 2.10 11.69 12.95
C SER A 210 1.30 10.40 12.73
N LEU A 211 0.07 10.31 13.27
CA LEU A 211 -0.78 9.12 13.06
C LEU A 211 -0.99 8.85 11.55
N ILE A 212 -1.11 9.90 10.75
CA ILE A 212 -1.25 9.80 9.29
C ILE A 212 0.01 9.21 8.68
N GLY A 213 1.19 9.76 9.01
CA GLY A 213 2.45 9.26 8.51
C GLY A 213 2.67 7.80 8.89
N PHE A 214 2.34 7.42 10.13
CA PHE A 214 2.38 6.03 10.58
C PHE A 214 1.47 5.12 9.76
N LEU A 215 0.20 5.50 9.56
CA LEU A 215 -0.76 4.72 8.77
C LEU A 215 -0.30 4.60 7.32
N GLN A 216 0.23 5.66 6.71
CA GLN A 216 0.75 5.61 5.35
C GLN A 216 1.95 4.68 5.20
N ILE A 217 2.88 4.66 6.17
CA ILE A 217 4.01 3.72 6.15
C ILE A 217 3.53 2.28 6.36
N LEU A 218 2.56 2.05 7.27
CA LEU A 218 1.96 0.72 7.44
C LEU A 218 1.29 0.24 6.14
N PHE A 219 0.46 1.08 5.54
CA PHE A 219 -0.20 0.82 4.26
C PHE A 219 0.80 0.53 3.15
N PHE A 220 1.88 1.30 3.08
CA PHE A 220 2.98 1.05 2.15
C PHE A 220 3.66 -0.30 2.40
N GLY A 221 3.88 -0.69 3.66
CA GLY A 221 4.40 -2.01 4.03
C GLY A 221 3.49 -3.16 3.58
N PHE A 222 2.17 -3.05 3.78
CA PHE A 222 1.21 -4.03 3.28
C PHE A 222 1.20 -4.11 1.75
N LEU A 223 1.21 -2.95 1.10
CA LEU A 223 1.27 -2.84 -0.34
C LEU A 223 2.56 -3.47 -0.89
N LEU A 224 3.72 -3.28 -0.24
CA LEU A 224 4.98 -3.95 -0.59
C LEU A 224 4.87 -5.47 -0.48
N GLY A 225 4.33 -5.97 0.64
CA GLY A 225 4.15 -7.40 0.87
C GLY A 225 3.27 -8.05 -0.18
N GLY A 226 2.09 -7.48 -0.44
CA GLY A 226 1.15 -7.99 -1.44
C GLY A 226 1.69 -7.88 -2.86
N SER A 227 2.32 -6.76 -3.20
CA SER A 227 2.96 -6.51 -4.50
C SER A 227 4.12 -7.46 -4.79
N GLY A 228 4.85 -7.88 -3.75
CA GLY A 228 5.94 -8.83 -3.88
C GLY A 228 5.47 -10.26 -4.14
N THR A 229 4.21 -10.60 -3.86
CA THR A 229 3.72 -11.98 -3.93
C THR A 229 3.60 -12.50 -5.36
N THR A 230 4.48 -13.43 -5.73
CA THR A 230 4.41 -14.18 -7.00
C THR A 230 4.13 -15.66 -6.70
N LEU A 231 3.00 -16.20 -7.18
CA LEU A 231 2.61 -17.60 -6.97
C LEU A 231 3.15 -18.47 -8.12
N TRP A 232 4.47 -18.63 -8.16
CA TRP A 232 5.20 -19.38 -9.21
C TRP A 232 4.80 -20.86 -9.33
N TRP A 233 4.20 -21.45 -8.28
CA TRP A 233 3.69 -22.83 -8.35
C TRP A 233 2.33 -22.96 -9.07
N LEU A 234 1.67 -21.84 -9.39
CA LEU A 234 0.42 -21.77 -10.14
C LEU A 234 0.62 -21.24 -11.58
N THR A 235 1.85 -21.33 -12.09
CA THR A 235 2.19 -20.93 -13.45
C THR A 235 2.66 -22.13 -14.24
N ASP A 236 2.14 -22.27 -15.46
CA ASP A 236 2.59 -23.29 -16.39
C ASP A 236 3.81 -22.75 -17.15
N LEU A 237 4.84 -23.58 -17.22
CA LEU A 237 6.06 -23.26 -17.96
C LEU A 237 5.74 -23.18 -19.46
N PRO A 238 6.38 -22.25 -20.20
CA PRO A 238 6.28 -22.18 -21.66
C PRO A 238 6.81 -23.44 -22.34
#